data_AF-Q4T5J7-F1
#
_entry.id   AF-Q4T5J7-F1
#
_cell.length_a   1.000
_cell.length_b   1.000
_cell.length_c   1.000
_cell.angle_alpha   90.00
_cell.angle_beta   90.00
_cell.angle_gamma   90.00
#
_symmetry.space_group_name_H-M   'P 1'
#
loop_
_entity.id
_entity.type
_entity.pdbx_description
1 polymer ?
#
loop_
_entity_poly.entity_id
_entity_poly.type
_entity_poly.pdbx_seq_one_letter_code
_entity_poly.pdbx_strand_id
1 'polypeptide(L)'
;MTRMFVDNSWVKVSASDENDTVEFFQVQKSLGQCFTVKYNMTLKNSTLFIVKPLRGFEVLLKTNCPDCLIIHSTYYTEKNPYHSLQFLSRRKKVSDAELEEYNKQVQCLNLPSPAVLDPQKELCGEEMLSQDTQDRDLTSVMNEMGPELFNVFESLVKKEGGVNSLIKLIHRSLVGEKEN
;
A
#
# COMPACT_ATOMS: atom_id res chain seq x y z
N MET A 1 -10.71 0.26 -2.86
CA MET A 1 -9.66 0.28 -3.90
C MET A 1 -8.68 -0.88 -3.74
N THR A 2 -8.07 -1.09 -2.57
CA THR A 2 -7.04 -2.15 -2.35
C THR A 2 -7.47 -3.54 -2.83
N ARG A 3 -8.68 -4.01 -2.49
CA ARG A 3 -9.21 -5.33 -2.92
C ARG A 3 -9.30 -5.51 -4.44
N MET A 4 -9.32 -4.43 -5.22
CA MET A 4 -9.44 -4.48 -6.68
C MET A 4 -8.09 -4.73 -7.37
N PHE A 5 -6.99 -4.34 -6.72
CA PHE A 5 -5.67 -4.32 -7.37
C PHE A 5 -4.63 -5.15 -6.62
N VAL A 6 -4.83 -5.44 -5.33
CA VAL A 6 -3.86 -6.15 -4.50
C VAL A 6 -4.45 -7.51 -4.09
N ASP A 7 -3.82 -8.57 -4.57
CA ASP A 7 -4.13 -9.95 -4.19
C ASP A 7 -3.59 -10.29 -2.80
N ASN A 8 -2.32 -9.96 -2.58
CA ASN A 8 -1.64 -10.05 -1.30
C ASN A 8 -0.44 -9.10 -1.27
N SER A 9 0.10 -8.87 -0.08
CA SER A 9 1.27 -8.03 0.11
C SER A 9 1.98 -8.38 1.41
N TRP A 10 3.28 -8.12 1.45
CA TRP A 10 4.07 -8.08 2.67
C TRP A 10 4.97 -6.85 2.64
N VAL A 11 5.40 -6.43 3.83
CA VAL A 11 6.28 -5.28 4.00
C VAL A 11 7.43 -5.64 4.92
N LYS A 12 8.62 -5.17 4.57
CA LYS A 12 9.78 -5.17 5.44
C LYS A 12 10.04 -3.72 5.86
N VAL A 13 10.11 -3.52 7.17
CA VAL A 13 10.38 -2.23 7.80
C VAL A 13 11.74 -2.33 8.50
N SER A 14 12.67 -1.46 8.15
CA SER A 14 14.02 -1.43 8.73
C SER A 14 14.43 -0.01 9.12
N ALA A 15 15.27 0.10 10.13
CA ALA A 15 15.98 1.36 10.39
C ALA A 15 17.02 1.57 9.28
N SER A 16 17.17 2.82 8.83
CA SER A 16 18.24 3.22 7.92
C SER A 16 19.52 3.58 8.70
N ASP A 17 20.62 3.75 7.98
CA ASP A 17 21.86 4.34 8.52
C ASP A 17 21.73 5.85 8.78
N GLU A 18 20.74 6.49 8.13
CA GLU A 18 20.41 7.89 8.37
C GLU A 18 19.61 8.08 9.67
N ASN A 19 19.96 9.13 10.43
CA ASN A 19 19.26 9.46 11.67
C ASN A 19 17.76 9.66 11.44
N ASP A 20 16.97 9.03 12.31
CA ASP A 20 15.51 9.12 12.32
C ASP A 20 14.83 8.64 11.02
N THR A 21 15.54 7.92 10.13
CA THR A 21 14.96 7.40 8.89
C THR A 21 14.57 5.93 9.03
N VAL A 22 13.34 5.62 8.61
CA VAL A 22 12.79 4.26 8.51
C VAL A 22 12.55 3.94 7.05
N GLU A 23 13.07 2.79 6.62
CA GLU A 23 12.94 2.27 5.26
C GLU A 23 11.79 1.26 5.19
N PHE A 24 10.94 1.44 4.19
CA PHE A 24 9.85 0.55 3.87
C PHE A 24 10.12 -0.10 2.52
N PHE A 25 10.14 -1.43 2.52
CA PHE A 25 10.16 -2.24 1.32
C PHE A 25 8.88 -3.05 1.25
N GLN A 26 7.96 -2.62 0.39
CA GLN A 26 6.69 -3.29 0.16
C GLN A 26 6.77 -4.16 -1.08
N VAL A 27 6.22 -5.36 -0.98
CA VAL A 27 6.02 -6.26 -2.11
C VAL A 27 4.55 -6.59 -2.19
N GLN A 28 3.97 -6.49 -3.37
CA GLN A 28 2.56 -6.77 -3.59
C GLN A 28 2.34 -7.57 -4.86
N LYS A 29 1.37 -8.48 -4.81
CA LYS A 29 0.88 -9.21 -5.98
C LYS A 29 -0.34 -8.49 -6.54
N SER A 30 -0.27 -8.14 -7.82
CA SER A 30 -1.32 -7.43 -8.54
C SER A 30 -1.46 -8.01 -9.93
N LEU A 31 -2.69 -8.40 -10.32
CA LEU A 31 -2.97 -8.97 -11.66
C LEU A 31 -2.06 -10.16 -12.01
N GLY A 32 -1.74 -11.01 -11.02
CA GLY A 32 -0.85 -12.16 -11.18
C GLY A 32 0.65 -11.84 -11.23
N GLN A 33 1.04 -10.56 -11.23
CA GLN A 33 2.43 -10.11 -11.24
C GLN A 33 2.86 -9.58 -9.87
N CYS A 34 4.15 -9.67 -9.58
CA CYS A 34 4.74 -9.16 -8.35
C CYS A 34 5.38 -7.81 -8.61
N PHE A 35 5.01 -6.82 -7.79
CA PHE A 35 5.56 -5.47 -7.83
C PHE A 35 6.20 -5.11 -6.51
N THR A 36 7.20 -4.24 -6.57
CA THR A 36 7.89 -3.72 -5.40
C THR A 36 7.81 -2.21 -5.33
N VAL A 37 7.84 -1.69 -4.10
CA VAL A 37 7.85 -0.26 -3.81
C VAL A 37 8.78 -0.03 -2.64
N LYS A 38 9.70 0.92 -2.79
CA LYS A 38 10.59 1.40 -1.74
C LYS A 38 10.27 2.84 -1.41
N TYR A 39 10.17 3.15 -0.13
CA TYR A 39 10.05 4.53 0.31
C TYR A 39 10.62 4.70 1.71
N ASN A 40 11.04 5.93 2.00
CA ASN A 40 11.63 6.28 3.29
C ASN A 40 10.69 7.23 4.02
N MET A 41 10.68 7.09 5.35
CA MET A 41 9.92 7.95 6.24
C MET A 41 10.83 8.47 7.35
N THR A 42 10.64 9.72 7.74
CA THR A 42 11.39 10.33 8.84
C THR A 42 10.55 10.34 10.11
N LEU A 43 11.07 9.76 11.19
CA LEU A 43 10.45 9.74 12.50
C LEU A 43 10.72 11.05 13.24
N LYS A 44 9.66 11.76 13.62
CA LYS A 44 9.78 12.95 14.46
C LYS A 44 8.62 13.00 15.43
N ASN A 45 8.93 13.14 16.72
CA ASN A 45 7.94 13.22 17.79
C ASN A 45 6.88 12.08 17.71
N SER A 46 7.34 10.84 17.54
CA SER A 46 6.48 9.64 17.41
C SER A 46 5.53 9.63 16.20
N THR A 47 5.78 10.50 15.21
CA THR A 47 5.05 10.55 13.94
C THR A 47 6.03 10.25 12.81
N LEU A 48 5.67 9.35 11.89
CA LEU A 48 6.44 9.10 10.68
C LEU A 48 5.98 10.06 9.59
N PHE A 49 6.90 10.79 8.98
CA PHE A 49 6.60 11.72 7.88
C PHE A 49 7.12 11.16 6.58
N ILE A 50 6.30 11.27 5.55
CA ILE A 50 6.65 10.83 4.20
C ILE A 50 6.59 12.02 3.25
N VAL A 51 7.63 12.16 2.42
CA VAL A 51 7.70 13.21 1.39
C VAL A 51 7.25 12.66 0.04
N LYS A 52 7.68 11.45 -0.29
CA LYS A 52 7.34 10.70 -1.51
C LYS A 52 7.00 9.25 -1.15
N PRO A 53 6.07 8.58 -1.84
CA PRO A 53 5.43 9.01 -3.09
C PRO A 53 4.35 10.07 -2.93
N LEU A 54 3.60 10.03 -1.82
CA LEU A 54 2.58 11.03 -1.50
C LEU A 54 2.89 11.66 -0.15
N ARG A 55 2.98 13.00 -0.11
CA ARG A 55 3.31 13.70 1.13
C ARG A 55 2.26 13.42 2.20
N GLY A 56 2.68 13.07 3.40
CA GLY A 56 1.77 12.70 4.46
C GLY A 56 2.47 12.43 5.77
N PHE A 57 1.71 11.90 6.71
CA PHE A 57 2.23 11.42 7.97
C PHE A 57 1.47 10.19 8.45
N GLU A 58 2.12 9.41 9.30
CA GLU A 58 1.59 8.19 9.88
C GLU A 58 1.80 8.17 11.39
N VAL A 59 0.79 7.67 12.09
CA VAL A 59 0.84 7.44 13.53
C VAL A 59 0.45 6.01 13.82
N LEU A 60 1.13 5.40 14.79
CA LEU A 60 0.81 4.06 15.26
C LEU A 60 -0.34 4.13 16.26
N LEU A 61 -1.42 3.42 15.99
CA LEU A 61 -2.50 3.23 16.94
C LEU A 61 -2.21 2.04 17.85
N LYS A 62 -2.74 2.11 19.08
CA LYS A 62 -2.58 1.03 20.05
C LYS A 62 -3.35 -0.20 19.58
N THR A 63 -2.75 -1.37 19.83
CA THR A 63 -3.42 -2.66 19.68
C THR A 63 -3.00 -3.62 20.79
N ASN A 64 -3.88 -4.56 21.13
CA ASN A 64 -3.55 -5.66 22.06
C ASN A 64 -2.73 -6.78 21.41
N CYS A 65 -2.54 -6.76 20.08
CA CYS A 65 -1.72 -7.74 19.37
C CYS A 65 -0.22 -7.37 19.47
N PRO A 66 0.62 -8.18 20.15
CA PRO A 66 2.03 -7.83 20.38
C PRO A 66 2.92 -7.95 19.13
N ASP A 67 2.47 -8.69 18.12
CA ASP A 67 3.17 -8.88 16.85
C ASP A 67 2.47 -8.20 15.66
N CYS A 68 1.58 -7.25 15.95
CA CYS A 68 0.87 -6.46 14.94
C CYS A 68 1.15 -4.97 15.07
N LEU A 69 0.88 -4.24 13.97
CA LEU A 69 0.91 -2.79 13.89
C LEU A 69 -0.39 -2.29 13.27
N ILE A 70 -0.98 -1.27 13.87
CA ILE A 70 -2.06 -0.50 13.26
C ILE A 70 -1.50 0.87 12.90
N ILE A 71 -1.50 1.18 11.61
CA ILE A 71 -0.94 2.40 11.06
C ILE A 71 -2.10 3.27 10.57
N HIS A 72 -2.24 4.46 11.14
CA HIS A 72 -3.17 5.47 10.65
C HIS A 72 -2.38 6.51 9.85
N SER A 73 -2.65 6.55 8.56
CA SER A 73 -1.97 7.42 7.61
C SER A 73 -2.89 8.55 7.16
N THR A 74 -2.33 9.75 7.04
CA THR A 74 -2.98 10.90 6.42
C THR A 74 -2.08 11.43 5.32
N TYR A 75 -2.56 11.34 4.09
CA TYR A 75 -1.85 11.83 2.93
C TYR A 75 -2.50 13.09 2.38
N TYR A 76 -1.69 14.09 2.04
CA TYR A 76 -2.15 15.34 1.49
C TYR A 76 -2.42 15.17 -0.01
N THR A 77 -3.67 15.38 -0.41
CA THR A 77 -4.07 15.54 -1.81
C THR A 77 -4.55 16.98 -2.03
N GLU A 78 -4.69 17.42 -3.28
CA GLU A 78 -5.14 18.79 -3.58
C GLU A 78 -6.55 19.11 -3.09
N LYS A 79 -7.44 18.11 -3.04
CA LYS A 79 -8.85 18.33 -2.68
C LYS A 79 -9.06 18.19 -1.19
N ASN A 80 -8.81 16.98 -0.67
CA ASN A 80 -9.02 16.63 0.71
C ASN A 80 -7.94 15.65 1.16
N PRO A 81 -7.50 15.69 2.44
CA PRO A 81 -6.64 14.66 2.97
C PRO A 81 -7.25 13.28 2.77
N TYR A 82 -6.43 12.35 2.29
CA TYR A 82 -6.80 10.93 2.19
C TYR A 82 -6.38 10.24 3.48
N HIS A 83 -7.34 9.65 4.17
CA HIS A 83 -7.11 8.90 5.40
C HIS A 83 -7.16 7.40 5.12
N SER A 84 -6.20 6.66 5.66
CA SER A 84 -6.19 5.20 5.60
C SER A 84 -5.80 4.60 6.94
N LEU A 85 -6.35 3.42 7.20
CA LEU A 85 -5.95 2.59 8.32
C LEU A 85 -5.46 1.26 7.77
N GLN A 86 -4.29 0.82 8.22
CA GLN A 86 -3.67 -0.44 7.81
C GLN A 86 -3.43 -1.30 9.04
N PHE A 87 -3.69 -2.60 8.91
CA PHE A 87 -3.38 -3.61 9.92
C PHE A 87 -2.33 -4.56 9.38
N LEU A 88 -1.15 -4.57 9.99
CA LEU A 88 -0.04 -5.45 9.65
C LEU A 88 0.18 -6.45 10.77
N SER A 89 0.44 -7.70 10.42
CA SER A 89 0.84 -8.75 11.36
C SER A 89 2.09 -9.46 10.85
N ARG A 90 2.95 -9.91 11.77
CA ARG A 90 4.05 -10.82 11.41
C ARG A 90 3.55 -12.19 10.93
N ARG A 91 2.30 -12.55 11.25
CA ARG A 91 1.64 -13.78 10.81
C ARG A 91 0.86 -13.56 9.52
N LYS A 92 0.65 -14.64 8.75
CA LYS A 92 -0.22 -14.60 7.57
C LYS A 92 -1.69 -14.35 7.92
N LYS A 93 -2.13 -14.78 9.11
CA LYS A 93 -3.51 -14.67 9.57
C LYS A 93 -3.57 -14.16 11.00
N VAL A 94 -4.44 -13.19 11.23
CA VAL A 94 -4.84 -12.70 12.55
C VAL A 94 -6.05 -13.49 13.07
N SER A 95 -6.23 -13.49 14.38
CA SER A 95 -7.41 -14.06 15.03
C SER A 95 -8.63 -13.18 14.81
N ASP A 96 -9.82 -13.76 15.02
CA ASP A 96 -11.08 -13.04 14.88
C ASP A 96 -11.20 -11.89 15.90
N ALA A 97 -10.65 -12.07 17.11
CA ALA A 97 -10.64 -11.03 18.15
C ALA A 97 -9.74 -9.83 17.76
N GLU A 98 -8.57 -10.10 17.19
CA GLU A 98 -7.66 -9.06 16.68
C GLU A 98 -8.30 -8.29 15.51
N LEU A 99 -9.01 -9.00 14.61
CA LEU A 99 -9.74 -8.38 13.52
C LEU A 99 -10.94 -7.56 14.00
N GLU A 100 -11.65 -8.02 15.03
CA GLU A 100 -12.77 -7.29 15.63
C GLU A 100 -12.28 -5.99 16.29
N GLU A 101 -11.17 -6.03 17.02
CA GLU A 101 -10.52 -4.85 17.59
C GLU A 101 -10.18 -3.82 16.50
N TYR A 102 -9.56 -4.27 15.41
CA TYR A 102 -9.26 -3.42 14.27
C TYR A 102 -10.52 -2.80 13.64
N ASN A 103 -11.58 -3.59 13.45
CA ASN A 103 -12.85 -3.10 12.90
C ASN A 103 -13.50 -2.02 13.79
N LYS A 104 -13.37 -2.11 15.11
CA LYS A 104 -13.82 -1.04 16.03
C LYS A 104 -13.06 0.26 15.80
N GLN A 105 -11.75 0.19 15.52
CA GLN A 105 -10.95 1.37 15.19
C GLN A 105 -11.36 1.97 13.83
N VAL A 106 -11.60 1.13 12.82
CA VAL A 106 -12.15 1.57 11.51
C VAL A 106 -13.47 2.33 11.68
N GLN A 107 -14.39 1.79 12.49
CA GLN A 107 -15.67 2.42 12.78
C GLN A 107 -15.52 3.74 13.54
N CYS A 108 -14.64 3.78 14.55
CA CYS A 108 -14.36 4.99 15.32
C CYS A 108 -13.85 6.14 14.45
N LEU A 109 -13.07 5.82 13.41
CA LEU A 109 -12.52 6.77 12.45
C LEU A 109 -13.47 7.07 11.27
N ASN A 110 -14.67 6.48 11.24
CA ASN A 110 -15.63 6.57 10.14
C ASN A 110 -15.03 6.18 8.77
N LEU A 111 -14.14 5.18 8.77
CA LEU A 111 -13.52 4.67 7.55
C LEU A 111 -14.40 3.56 6.92
N PRO A 112 -14.32 3.36 5.59
CA PRO A 112 -15.03 2.27 4.93
C PRO A 112 -14.51 0.91 5.39
N SER A 113 -15.33 -0.13 5.20
CA SER A 113 -14.95 -1.51 5.54
C SER A 113 -13.60 -1.89 4.93
N PRO A 114 -12.71 -2.52 5.71
CA PRO A 114 -11.35 -2.79 5.26
C PRO A 114 -11.32 -3.87 4.17
N ALA A 115 -10.30 -3.79 3.31
CA ALA A 115 -9.96 -4.88 2.43
C ALA A 115 -9.11 -5.90 3.20
N VAL A 116 -9.64 -7.10 3.43
CA VAL A 116 -8.89 -8.21 4.02
C VAL A 116 -8.27 -9.02 2.90
N LEU A 117 -6.93 -9.12 2.91
CA LEU A 117 -6.19 -9.93 1.95
C LEU A 117 -6.30 -11.42 2.34
N ASP A 118 -6.35 -12.29 1.34
CA ASP A 118 -6.53 -13.72 1.56
C ASP A 118 -5.24 -14.37 2.08
N PRO A 119 -5.22 -14.90 3.33
CA PRO A 119 -4.03 -15.50 3.92
C PRO A 119 -3.58 -16.80 3.23
N GLN A 120 -4.44 -17.42 2.41
CA GLN A 120 -4.12 -18.64 1.67
C GLN A 120 -3.41 -18.36 0.34
N LYS A 121 -3.51 -17.14 -0.20
CA LYS A 121 -2.82 -16.78 -1.44
C LYS A 121 -1.30 -16.69 -1.22
N GLU A 122 -0.54 -17.26 -2.14
CA GLU A 122 0.92 -17.24 -2.11
C GLU A 122 1.51 -15.83 -2.22
N LEU A 123 2.26 -15.42 -1.21
CA LEU A 123 3.05 -14.19 -1.24
C LEU A 123 4.15 -14.28 -2.30
N CYS A 124 4.48 -13.15 -2.93
CA CYS A 124 5.65 -13.04 -3.78
C CYS A 124 6.92 -13.32 -2.96
N GLY A 125 7.74 -14.29 -3.36
CA GLY A 125 9.00 -14.61 -2.69
C GLY A 125 10.08 -13.58 -2.98
N GLU A 126 11.02 -13.38 -2.03
CA GLU A 126 12.15 -12.46 -2.20
C GLU A 126 13.03 -12.84 -3.41
N GLU A 127 13.20 -14.14 -3.66
CA GLU A 127 13.98 -14.66 -4.79
C GLU A 127 13.38 -14.27 -6.15
N MET A 128 12.05 -14.19 -6.25
CA MET A 128 11.35 -13.82 -7.50
C MET A 128 11.54 -12.34 -7.87
N LEU A 129 12.09 -11.54 -6.96
CA LEU A 129 12.40 -10.12 -7.15
C LEU A 129 13.83 -9.94 -7.68
N SER A 130 14.68 -10.97 -7.62
CA SER A 130 16.09 -10.91 -8.05
C SER A 130 16.30 -11.12 -9.56
N GLN A 131 15.29 -11.61 -10.29
CA GLN A 131 15.35 -11.85 -11.73
C GLN A 131 14.52 -10.78 -12.46
N ASP A 132 15.20 -9.88 -13.19
CA ASP A 132 14.65 -8.77 -14.00
C ASP A 132 13.78 -7.76 -13.23
N THR A 133 14.44 -6.94 -12.41
CA THR A 133 13.81 -6.13 -11.35
C THR A 133 13.32 -4.75 -11.80
N GLN A 134 13.69 -4.25 -12.99
CA GLN A 134 13.42 -2.84 -13.33
C GLN A 134 11.96 -2.57 -13.70
N ASP A 135 11.31 -3.47 -14.44
CA ASP A 135 9.91 -3.28 -14.88
C ASP A 135 8.88 -3.57 -13.76
N ARG A 136 9.34 -4.18 -12.65
CA ARG A 136 8.51 -4.56 -11.50
C ARG A 136 8.75 -3.68 -10.27
N ASP A 137 9.75 -2.80 -10.31
CA ASP A 137 9.96 -1.77 -9.31
C ASP A 137 9.12 -0.53 -9.66
N LEU A 138 8.06 -0.30 -8.89
CA LEU A 138 7.16 0.83 -9.07
C LEU A 138 7.61 2.07 -8.28
N THR A 139 8.78 2.06 -7.65
CA THR A 139 9.25 3.16 -6.79
C THR A 139 9.32 4.48 -7.54
N SER A 140 9.95 4.51 -8.71
CA SER A 140 10.04 5.72 -9.54
C SER A 140 8.65 6.18 -9.98
N VAL A 141 7.84 5.26 -10.50
CA VAL A 141 6.47 5.51 -10.96
C VAL A 141 5.61 6.10 -9.84
N MET A 142 5.68 5.55 -8.64
CA MET A 142 4.94 6.07 -7.49
C MET A 142 5.49 7.42 -7.02
N ASN A 143 6.81 7.62 -7.06
CA ASN A 143 7.42 8.90 -6.71
C ASN A 143 7.09 10.03 -7.71
N GLU A 144 6.84 9.67 -8.97
CA GLU A 144 6.35 10.55 -10.02
C GLU A 144 4.82 10.71 -10.01
N MET A 145 4.11 9.78 -9.37
CA MET A 145 2.66 9.87 -9.12
C MET A 145 2.39 10.94 -8.07
N GLY A 146 2.48 12.19 -8.51
CA GLY A 146 2.14 13.37 -7.72
C GLY A 146 0.65 13.41 -7.34
N PRO A 147 0.25 14.38 -6.49
CA PRO A 147 -1.12 14.49 -5.99
C PRO A 147 -2.15 14.67 -7.12
N GLU A 148 -1.77 15.33 -8.23
CA GLU A 148 -2.61 15.48 -9.42
C GLU A 148 -2.93 14.13 -10.08
N LEU A 149 -1.91 13.31 -10.35
CA LEU A 149 -2.07 12.02 -11.00
C LEU A 149 -2.85 11.04 -10.11
N PHE A 150 -2.63 11.11 -8.79
CA PHE A 150 -3.41 10.34 -7.82
C PHE A 150 -4.90 10.71 -7.84
N ASN A 151 -5.23 12.00 -7.95
CA ASN A 151 -6.62 12.46 -8.06
C ASN A 151 -7.28 11.99 -9.36
N VAL A 152 -6.55 12.01 -10.48
CA VAL A 152 -7.05 11.49 -11.76
C VAL A 152 -7.31 9.98 -11.64
N PHE A 153 -6.37 9.23 -11.09
CA PHE A 153 -6.50 7.80 -10.84
C PHE A 153 -7.72 7.49 -9.96
N GLU A 154 -7.88 8.20 -8.84
CA GLU A 154 -9.00 8.04 -7.92
C GLU A 154 -10.34 8.35 -8.63
N SER A 155 -10.38 9.41 -9.45
CA SER A 155 -11.58 9.78 -10.21
C SER A 155 -11.96 8.72 -11.24
N LEU A 156 -10.99 8.05 -11.87
CA LEU A 156 -11.23 6.97 -12.82
C LEU A 156 -11.76 5.72 -12.10
N VAL A 157 -11.20 5.36 -10.95
CA VAL A 157 -11.65 4.22 -10.15
C VAL A 157 -13.09 4.41 -9.65
N LYS A 158 -13.52 5.65 -9.36
CA LYS A 158 -14.89 5.96 -8.91
C LYS A 158 -15.93 5.92 -10.05
N LYS A 159 -15.52 5.97 -11.32
CA LYS A 159 -16.46 5.91 -12.46
C LYS A 159 -16.92 4.48 -12.73
N GLU A 160 -18.19 4.32 -13.09
CA GLU A 160 -18.74 3.03 -13.51
C GLU A 160 -17.96 2.48 -14.72
N GLY A 161 -17.50 1.24 -14.62
CA GLY A 161 -16.62 0.61 -15.62
C GLY A 161 -15.18 1.16 -15.67
N GLY A 162 -14.86 2.23 -14.94
CA GLY A 162 -13.54 2.86 -14.95
C GLY A 162 -12.42 1.96 -14.44
N VAL A 163 -12.71 1.12 -13.44
CA VAL A 163 -11.77 0.09 -12.95
C VAL A 163 -11.37 -0.90 -14.05
N ASN A 164 -12.35 -1.39 -14.83
CA ASN A 164 -12.07 -2.33 -15.92
C ASN A 164 -11.25 -1.67 -17.03
N SER A 165 -11.54 -0.40 -17.36
CA SER A 165 -10.75 0.37 -18.33
C SER A 165 -9.31 0.57 -17.86
N LEU A 166 -9.12 0.88 -16.58
CA LEU A 166 -7.79 1.06 -15.99
C LEU A 166 -7.00 -0.24 -15.93
N ILE A 167 -7.61 -1.36 -15.54
CA ILE A 167 -6.99 -2.68 -15.58
C ILE A 167 -6.54 -3.02 -17.00
N LYS A 168 -7.38 -2.75 -18.02
CA LYS A 168 -7.01 -2.97 -19.42
C LYS A 168 -5.82 -2.10 -19.86
N LEU A 169 -5.76 -0.84 -19.45
CA LEU A 169 -4.63 0.05 -19.74
C LEU A 169 -3.34 -0.48 -19.11
N ILE A 170 -3.37 -0.83 -17.83
CA ILE A 170 -2.23 -1.37 -17.10
C ILE A 170 -1.76 -2.68 -17.75
N HIS A 171 -2.69 -3.58 -18.07
CA HIS A 171 -2.35 -4.85 -18.71
C HIS A 171 -1.69 -4.66 -20.09
N ARG A 172 -2.18 -3.71 -20.90
CA ARG A 172 -1.55 -3.37 -22.20
C ARG A 172 -0.13 -2.84 -22.04
N SER A 173 0.09 -1.96 -21.06
CA SER A 173 1.42 -1.40 -20.79
C SER A 173 2.41 -2.45 -20.25
N LEU A 174 1.95 -3.38 -19.42
CA LEU A 174 2.80 -4.42 -18.82
C LEU A 174 3.09 -5.62 -19.74
N VAL A 175 2.16 -5.97 -20.63
CA VAL A 175 2.31 -7.13 -21.53
C VAL A 175 2.95 -6.75 -22.86
N GLY A 176 3.11 -5.45 -23.16
CA GLY A 176 3.79 -5.00 -24.36
C GLY A 176 3.14 -5.55 -25.63
N GLU A 177 1.82 -5.38 -25.79
CA GLU A 177 1.19 -5.61 -27.08
C GLU A 177 1.79 -4.64 -28.10
N LYS A 178 2.76 -5.13 -28.88
CA LYS A 178 3.13 -4.52 -30.16
C LYS A 178 1.88 -4.58 -31.04
N GLU A 179 1.30 -3.42 -31.32
CA GLU A 179 0.33 -3.29 -32.41
C GLU A 179 1.02 -3.79 -33.70
N ASN A 180 0.44 -4.84 -34.29
CA ASN A 180 0.69 -5.22 -35.68
C ASN A 180 -0.29 -4.45 -36.57
#